data_AF-A0A2N0KZF3-F1
#
_entry.id   AF-A0A2N0KZF3-F1
#
_cell.length_a   1.000
_cell.length_b   1.000
_cell.length_c   1.000
_cell.angle_alpha   90.00
_cell.angle_beta   90.00
_cell.angle_gamma   90.00
#
_symmetry.space_group_name_H-M   'P 1'
#
loop_
_entity.id
_entity.type
_entity.pdbx_description
1 polymer ?
#
loop_
_entity_poly.entity_id
_entity_poly.type
_entity_poly.pdbx_seq_one_letter_code
_entity_poly.pdbx_strand_id
1 'polypeptide(L)' 'DATTGITVLDDPTNTAARLSSAAAASEALMSDEAYDVASLTNDPERRKLELKGKSEVMGVRGLIEISK' A
#
# COMPACT_ATOMS: atom_id res chain seq x y z
N ASP A 1 17.91 13.40 27.06
CA ASP A 1 16.67 13.85 26.41
C ASP A 1 16.16 12.68 25.57
N ALA A 2 15.17 11.95 26.08
CA ALA A 2 14.65 10.76 25.41
C ALA A 2 13.27 11.11 24.85
N THR A 3 13.22 11.46 23.57
CA THR A 3 11.97 11.71 22.86
C THR A 3 11.22 10.40 22.71
N THR A 4 10.29 10.11 23.62
CA THR A 4 9.36 8.98 23.49
C THR A 4 8.33 9.32 22.43
N GLY A 5 8.57 8.87 21.19
CA GLY A 5 7.61 8.97 20.09
C GLY A 5 6.48 7.95 20.25
N ILE A 6 5.25 8.36 19.97
CA ILE A 6 4.12 7.43 19.82
C ILE A 6 4.24 6.81 18.41
N THR A 7 4.28 5.49 18.34
CA THR A 7 4.38 4.72 17.08
C THR A 7 3.34 3.61 17.04
N VAL A 8 2.88 3.24 15.83
CA VAL A 8 1.93 2.15 15.61
C VAL A 8 2.72 0.92 15.12
N LEU A 9 2.63 -0.16 15.89
CA LEU A 9 3.32 -1.42 15.62
C LEU A 9 2.29 -2.50 15.30
N ASP A 10 2.05 -2.75 14.01
CA ASP A 10 1.15 -3.80 13.57
C ASP A 10 1.44 -4.22 12.10
N ASP A 11 0.81 -5.29 11.64
CA ASP A 11 0.96 -5.83 10.28
C ASP A 11 0.48 -4.86 9.18
N PRO A 12 -0.61 -4.08 9.34
CA PRO A 12 -1.00 -3.05 8.38
C PRO A 12 0.11 -2.01 8.13
N THR A 13 0.82 -1.58 9.19
CA THR A 13 1.93 -0.62 9.06
C THR A 13 3.10 -1.21 8.28
N ASN A 14 3.46 -2.48 8.55
CA ASN A 14 4.51 -3.18 7.81
C ASN A 14 4.10 -3.42 6.35
N THR A 15 2.83 -3.76 6.11
CA THR A 15 2.25 -3.95 4.78
C THR A 15 2.30 -2.67 3.97
N ALA A 16 1.92 -1.53 4.55
CA ALA A 16 2.03 -0.22 3.89
C ALA A 16 3.48 0.10 3.50
N ALA A 17 4.45 -0.16 4.38
CA ALA A 17 5.87 0.02 4.06
C ALA A 17 6.33 -0.90 2.91
N ARG A 18 5.87 -2.15 2.87
CA ARG A 18 6.17 -3.10 1.78
C ARG A 18 5.54 -2.68 0.46
N LEU A 19 4.29 -2.20 0.48
CA LEU A 19 3.62 -1.66 -0.69
C LEU A 19 4.38 -0.44 -1.25
N SER A 20 4.78 0.49 -0.39
CA SER A 20 5.60 1.64 -0.79
C SER A 20 6.94 1.20 -1.39
N SER A 21 7.57 0.16 -0.85
CA SER A 21 8.81 -0.39 -1.40
C SER A 21 8.63 -1.14 -2.72
N ALA A 22 7.41 -1.61 -3.04
CA ALA A 22 7.09 -2.34 -4.27
C ALA A 22 6.52 -1.44 -5.38
N ALA A 23 6.10 -0.23 -5.05
CA ALA A 23 5.53 0.72 -5.99
C ALA A 23 6.58 1.23 -6.98
N ALA A 24 6.16 1.43 -8.24
CA ALA A 24 6.96 2.12 -9.23
C ALA A 24 7.06 3.63 -8.91
N ALA A 25 7.96 4.33 -9.59
CA ALA A 25 8.02 5.79 -9.51
C ALA A 25 6.68 6.40 -9.98
N SER A 26 6.18 7.39 -9.24
CA SER A 26 4.88 8.04 -9.48
C SER A 26 3.66 7.12 -9.38
N GLU A 27 3.80 5.99 -8.68
CA GLU A 27 2.71 5.07 -8.37
C GLU A 27 2.42 5.06 -6.86
N ALA A 28 1.15 5.10 -6.51
CA ALA A 28 0.67 4.76 -5.18
C ALA A 28 -0.01 3.38 -5.23
N LEU A 29 0.51 2.43 -4.45
CA LEU A 29 -0.11 1.12 -4.27
C LEU A 29 -0.99 1.11 -3.02
N MET A 30 -2.20 0.56 -3.16
CA MET A 30 -3.13 0.31 -2.06
C MET A 30 -3.50 -1.16 -2.05
N SER A 31 -3.76 -1.74 -0.86
CA SER A 31 -4.37 -3.06 -0.80
C SER A 31 -5.84 -3.00 -1.24
N ASP A 32 -6.40 -4.12 -1.68
CA ASP A 32 -7.82 -4.18 -2.03
C ASP A 32 -8.73 -3.77 -0.86
N GLU A 33 -8.40 -4.16 0.37
CA GLU A 33 -9.17 -3.77 1.56
C GLU A 33 -9.12 -2.26 1.80
N ALA A 34 -7.95 -1.64 1.62
CA ALA A 34 -7.80 -0.19 1.76
C ALA A 34 -8.56 0.56 0.67
N TYR A 35 -8.60 0.03 -0.54
CA TYR A 35 -9.38 0.63 -1.63
C TYR A 35 -10.89 0.52 -1.41
N ASP A 36 -11.37 -0.64 -0.94
CA ASP A 36 -12.80 -0.89 -0.72
C ASP A 36 -13.36 0.06 0.35
N VAL A 37 -12.59 0.39 1.40
CA VAL A 37 -13.02 1.36 2.42
C VAL A 37 -12.90 2.81 1.96
N ALA A 38 -11.96 3.11 1.04
CA ALA A 38 -11.70 4.47 0.58
C ALA A 38 -12.83 5.04 -0.30
N SER A 39 -13.79 4.21 -0.73
CA SER A 39 -14.97 4.62 -1.53
C SER A 39 -14.58 5.45 -2.77
N LEU A 40 -13.44 5.11 -3.37
CA LEU A 40 -12.90 5.79 -4.54
C LEU A 40 -13.71 5.42 -5.79
N THR A 41 -13.95 6.41 -6.65
CA THR A 41 -14.75 6.24 -7.88
C THR A 41 -13.92 5.90 -9.12
N ASN A 42 -12.60 6.08 -9.05
CA ASN A 42 -11.68 5.64 -10.09
C ASN A 42 -11.46 4.12 -9.99
N ASP A 43 -11.39 3.37 -11.10
CA ASP A 43 -11.08 1.93 -11.08
C ASP A 43 -9.62 1.71 -11.54
N PRO A 44 -8.63 1.84 -10.64
CA PRO A 44 -7.22 1.67 -10.95
C PRO A 44 -6.89 0.21 -11.28
N GLU A 45 -5.76 -0.01 -11.96
CA GLU A 45 -5.31 -1.35 -12.33
C GLU A 45 -5.20 -2.24 -11.08
N ARG A 46 -5.89 -3.39 -11.12
CA ARG A 46 -5.77 -4.42 -10.08
C ARG A 46 -4.69 -5.42 -10.48
N ARG A 47 -3.83 -5.74 -9.53
CA ARG A 47 -2.82 -6.78 -9.69
C ARG A 47 -2.59 -7.52 -8.39
N LYS A 48 -1.89 -8.64 -8.49
CA LYS A 48 -1.50 -9.46 -7.34
C LYS A 48 -0.01 -9.30 -7.10
N LEU A 49 0.39 -9.07 -5.86
CA LEU A 49 1.79 -8.93 -5.47
C LEU A 49 2.17 -9.93 -4.39
N GLU A 50 3.33 -10.56 -4.58
CA GLU A 50 4.03 -11.29 -3.54
C GLU A 50 4.87 -10.29 -2.74
N LEU A 51 4.43 -9.97 -1.52
CA LEU A 51 5.18 -9.07 -0.66
C LEU A 51 6.22 -9.87 0.12
N LYS A 52 7.46 -9.39 0.13
CA LYS A 52 8.56 -10.00 0.89
C LYS A 52 8.16 -10.24 2.34
N GLY A 53 8.28 -11.48 2.81
CA GLY A 53 7.94 -11.87 4.18
C GLY A 53 6.43 -11.98 4.46
N LYS A 54 5.59 -12.02 3.43
CA LYS A 54 4.21 -12.50 3.51
C LYS A 54 4.11 -13.77 2.67
N SER A 55 3.49 -14.81 3.24
CA SER A 55 3.29 -16.09 2.54
C SER A 55 2.10 -16.04 1.58
N GLU A 56 1.18 -15.09 1.80
CA GLU A 56 -0.02 -14.93 0.99
C GLU A 56 0.17 -13.83 -0.06
N VAL A 57 -0.27 -14.13 -1.28
CA VAL A 57 -0.31 -13.18 -2.40
C VAL A 57 -1.39 -12.14 -2.12
N MET A 58 -1.04 -10.86 -2.15
CA MET A 58 -1.95 -9.78 -1.80
C MET A 58 -2.51 -9.12 -3.06
N GLY A 59 -3.83 -8.88 -3.08
CA GLY A 59 -4.48 -8.05 -4.08
C GLY A 59 -4.20 -6.57 -3.83
N VAL A 60 -3.80 -5.86 -4.87
CA VAL A 60 -3.43 -4.45 -4.80
C VAL A 60 -3.94 -3.66 -6.00
N ARG A 61 -4.01 -2.35 -5.82
CA ARG A 61 -4.41 -1.38 -6.85
C ARG A 61 -3.39 -0.28 -7.02
N GLY A 62 -3.01 -0.02 -8.28
CA GLY A 62 -2.04 1.00 -8.66
C GLY A 62 -2.68 2.30 -9.15
N LEU A 63 -2.51 3.36 -8.37
CA LEU A 63 -2.83 4.73 -8.77
C LEU A 63 -1.58 5.36 -9.39
N ILE A 64 -1.62 5.62 -10.70
CA ILE A 64 -0.53 6.32 -11.39
C ILE A 64 -0.88 7.80 -11.45
N GLU A 65 -0.01 8.64 -10.93
CA GLU A 65 -0.12 10.07 -11.15
C GLU A 65 0.34 10.39 -12.57
N ILE A 66 -0.60 10.74 -13.44
CA ILE A 66 -0.30 11.25 -14.78
C ILE A 66 -0.26 12.77 -14.68
N SER A 67 0.90 13.32 -14.32
CA SER A 67 1.16 14.75 -14.47
C SER A 67 0.99 15.12 -15.96
N LYS A 68 0.08 16.05 -16.27
CA LYS A 68 -0.22 16.55 -17.62
C LYS A 68 0.81 17.57 -18.11
#